data_AF-A0A497AHH3-F1
#
_entry.id   AF-A0A497AHH3-F1
#
_cell.length_a   1.000
_cell.length_b   1.000
_cell.length_c   1.000
_cell.angle_alpha   90.00
_cell.angle_beta   90.00
_cell.angle_gamma   90.00
#
_symmetry.space_group_name_H-M   'P 1'
#
loop_
_entity.id
_entity.type
_entity.pdbx_description
1 polymer ?
#
loop_
_entity_poly.entity_id
_entity_poly.type
_entity_poly.pdbx_seq_one_letter_code
_entity_poly.pdbx_strand_id
1 'polypeptide(L)'
;MALVTETLLALIRKQVETHSTAVWFDPDKAYLDLAQSLTPEVMADAAIHRYDPERGFVWLRRQLETLWEKRTDPPRLLIYVPLPQAETHYALIEFEVGGVVMRPGQQPPEQNTALSAVARRALEAVFPPAALEEIVGQVEAGQLSLAELDDLAEQRIEAQTGVVATIFGSGNVSEVALRFLAGDSTLDDEIESRQAIGNLARLLSDALGVPFLTDQGPAALRAQLARQVLVTDLVEALQKRDSVPQSLRTFPIAERPVARQAAADLAQAWRNRRDAAECYVYWADRVQVEIGVGSLTLDSDSLACTETFAAGESVLQQEVELALVKQASARLVELAQARMGGFWPAQRPEIKARWEVVADAGWVLVKAARLENALKGKKWSAGMLLSHYTLGEQPWCELDTVQRHLERDFHRFELDVQQHESLIQLAALARQRYAAISDRLAKLFTRAYAADGFELPNVLLQADVYQETVAPLVKTGRTAYILVDALRFEMARELSTRLRQAQDKSLGDDWGTDLTPALATPPTITEIGMAALLPGAEKGLMITATDKNKLAIA
;
A
#
# COMPACT_ATOMS: atom_id res chain seq x y z
N MET A 1 7.02 30.23 20.72
CA MET A 1 8.32 30.22 21.43
C MET A 1 8.42 28.90 22.14
N ALA A 2 9.59 28.30 22.07
CA ALA A 2 9.94 27.00 22.63
C ALA A 2 9.76 27.03 24.17
N LEU A 3 8.87 26.21 24.72
CA LEU A 3 8.34 26.32 26.10
C LEU A 3 9.40 26.08 27.19
N VAL A 4 10.20 25.02 27.02
CA VAL A 4 11.26 24.61 27.94
C VAL A 4 12.40 25.62 27.86
N THR A 5 12.78 26.05 26.66
CA THR A 5 13.73 27.14 26.46
C THR A 5 13.27 28.42 27.16
N GLU A 6 12.03 28.86 26.96
CA GLU A 6 11.51 30.09 27.59
C GLU A 6 11.48 29.97 29.13
N THR A 7 11.18 28.78 29.66
CA THR A 7 11.22 28.52 31.10
C THR A 7 12.63 28.70 31.67
N LEU A 8 13.66 28.19 30.97
CA LEU A 8 15.06 28.42 31.35
C LEU A 8 15.43 29.91 31.28
N LEU A 9 15.09 30.58 30.18
CA LEU A 9 15.40 31.99 29.99
C LEU A 9 14.73 32.88 31.05
N ALA A 10 13.49 32.59 31.43
CA ALA A 10 12.79 33.26 32.51
C ALA A 10 13.48 33.04 33.87
N LEU A 11 13.98 31.83 34.11
CA LEU A 11 14.71 31.48 35.33
C LEU A 11 16.03 32.25 35.41
N ILE A 12 16.81 32.30 34.32
CA ILE A 12 18.06 33.07 34.24
C ILE A 12 17.80 34.58 34.38
N ARG A 13 16.82 35.14 33.64
CA ARG A 13 16.46 36.56 33.73
C ARG A 13 16.12 36.97 35.15
N LYS A 14 15.31 36.18 35.86
CA LYS A 14 14.95 36.47 37.26
C LYS A 14 16.17 36.52 38.17
N GLN A 15 17.16 35.64 37.96
CA GLN A 15 18.41 35.65 38.73
C GLN A 15 19.25 36.89 38.43
N VAL A 16 19.37 37.28 37.17
CA VAL A 16 20.05 38.51 36.74
C VAL A 16 19.34 39.77 37.26
N GLU A 17 18.01 39.80 37.27
CA GLU A 17 17.24 40.93 37.82
C GLU A 17 17.41 41.08 39.34
N THR A 18 17.50 39.96 40.06
CA THR A 18 17.57 39.95 41.52
C THR A 18 18.99 40.21 42.03
N HIS A 19 20.00 39.61 41.39
CA HIS A 19 21.39 39.61 41.87
C HIS A 19 22.33 40.43 40.99
N SER A 20 21.82 41.04 39.92
CA SER A 20 22.56 41.76 38.87
C SER A 20 23.53 40.89 38.06
N THR A 21 24.38 40.07 38.69
CA THR A 21 25.28 39.13 38.00
C THR A 21 24.88 37.68 38.25
N ALA A 22 24.83 36.87 37.19
CA ALA A 22 24.65 35.42 37.26
C ALA A 22 25.80 34.67 36.56
N VAL A 23 26.39 33.70 37.26
CA VAL A 23 27.38 32.75 36.71
C VAL A 23 26.68 31.42 36.47
N TRP A 24 26.54 31.04 35.22
CA TRP A 24 25.82 29.85 34.79
C TRP A 24 26.78 28.76 34.31
N PHE A 25 26.88 27.68 35.09
CA PHE A 25 27.65 26.50 34.74
C PHE A 25 26.76 25.45 34.07
N ASP A 26 27.23 24.94 32.93
CA ASP A 26 26.57 23.91 32.12
C ASP A 26 27.57 22.78 31.81
N PRO A 27 27.86 21.89 32.78
CA PRO A 27 28.85 20.83 32.62
C PRO A 27 28.48 19.83 31.53
N ASP A 28 27.19 19.56 31.37
CA ASP A 28 26.65 18.60 30.39
C ASP A 28 26.52 19.20 29.00
N LYS A 29 26.78 20.51 28.85
CA LYS A 29 26.66 21.29 27.60
C LYS A 29 25.27 21.21 26.99
N ALA A 30 24.25 20.97 27.81
CA ALA A 30 22.86 20.81 27.38
C ALA A 30 22.29 22.08 26.74
N TYR A 31 22.93 23.23 26.99
CA TYR A 31 22.48 24.54 26.56
C TYR A 31 23.51 25.27 25.70
N LEU A 32 24.54 24.58 25.19
CA LEU A 32 25.64 25.22 24.46
C LEU A 32 25.17 26.05 23.26
N ASP A 33 24.31 25.47 22.41
CA ASP A 33 23.79 26.13 21.21
C ASP A 33 22.88 27.32 21.58
N LEU A 34 22.03 27.14 22.59
CA LEU A 34 21.20 28.22 23.13
C LEU A 34 22.09 29.35 23.66
N ALA A 35 23.09 29.02 24.47
CA ALA A 35 23.99 30.00 25.06
C ALA A 35 24.70 30.83 23.98
N GLN A 36 25.13 30.22 22.87
CA GLN A 36 25.77 30.92 21.74
C GLN A 36 24.83 31.92 21.04
N SER A 37 23.54 31.62 20.98
CA SER A 37 22.53 32.47 20.31
C SER A 37 21.95 33.60 21.18
N LEU A 38 22.25 33.62 22.49
CA LEU A 38 21.71 34.65 23.39
C LEU A 38 22.16 36.07 23.03
N THR A 39 21.20 36.99 23.00
CA THR A 39 21.44 38.44 22.86
C THR A 39 21.11 39.16 24.18
N PRO A 40 21.73 40.34 24.44
CA PRO A 40 21.41 41.15 25.62
C PRO A 40 19.91 41.46 25.76
N GLU A 41 19.23 41.72 24.64
CA GLU A 41 17.78 42.02 24.59
C GLU A 41 16.93 40.88 25.20
N VAL A 42 17.31 39.63 24.93
CA VAL A 42 16.62 38.44 25.48
C VAL A 42 16.93 38.24 26.97
N MET A 43 18.06 38.78 27.45
CA MET A 43 18.54 38.64 28.84
C MET A 43 18.40 39.94 29.65
N ALA A 44 17.30 40.67 29.46
CA ALA A 44 16.98 41.89 30.22
C ALA A 44 18.12 42.94 30.17
N ASP A 45 18.70 43.13 28.99
CA ASP A 45 19.83 44.05 28.69
C ASP A 45 21.12 43.73 29.48
N ALA A 46 21.27 42.49 29.95
CA ALA A 46 22.51 42.06 30.59
C ALA A 46 23.63 41.86 29.57
N ALA A 47 24.84 42.29 29.92
CA ALA A 47 26.03 41.93 29.15
C ALA A 47 26.25 40.41 29.24
N ILE A 48 26.51 39.75 28.12
CA ILE A 48 26.66 38.29 28.07
C ILE A 48 28.10 37.95 27.71
N HIS A 49 28.78 37.26 28.62
CA HIS A 49 30.12 36.74 28.40
C HIS A 49 30.13 35.21 28.50
N ARG A 50 30.97 34.58 27.70
CA ARG A 50 31.02 33.12 27.54
C ARG A 50 32.45 32.67 27.68
N TYR A 51 32.67 31.56 28.37
CA TYR A 51 33.97 30.92 28.40
C TYR A 51 34.31 30.34 27.03
N ASP A 52 35.49 30.70 26.53
CA ASP A 52 36.09 30.18 25.31
C ASP A 52 37.29 29.30 25.69
N PRO A 53 37.22 27.97 25.46
CA PRO A 53 38.30 27.05 25.78
C PRO A 53 39.65 27.38 25.12
N GLU A 54 39.65 27.97 23.93
CA GLU A 54 40.89 28.31 23.21
C GLU A 54 41.61 29.51 23.83
N ARG A 55 40.86 30.41 24.48
CA ARG A 55 41.39 31.64 25.08
C ARG A 55 41.59 31.53 26.59
N GLY A 56 40.84 30.65 27.24
CA GLY A 56 40.92 30.37 28.66
C GLY A 56 40.36 31.47 29.57
N PHE A 57 40.40 31.23 30.88
CA PHE A 57 39.80 32.12 31.89
C PHE A 57 40.50 33.48 32.00
N VAL A 58 41.80 33.59 31.68
CA VAL A 58 42.52 34.87 31.72
C VAL A 58 41.93 35.85 30.72
N TRP A 59 41.60 35.38 29.52
CA TRP A 59 40.93 36.21 28.52
C TRP A 59 39.54 36.63 28.97
N LEU A 60 38.74 35.67 29.49
CA LEU A 60 37.39 35.95 29.98
C LEU A 60 37.42 36.99 31.10
N ARG A 61 38.27 36.82 32.12
CA ARG A 61 38.44 37.78 33.22
C ARG A 61 38.79 39.17 32.72
N ARG A 62 39.71 39.29 31.75
CA ARG A 62 40.07 40.59 31.16
C ARG A 62 38.89 41.28 30.47
N GLN A 63 37.98 40.53 29.85
CA GLN A 63 36.74 41.10 29.31
C GLN A 63 35.83 41.60 30.43
N LEU A 64 35.66 40.80 31.47
CA LEU A 64 34.80 41.10 32.61
C LEU A 64 35.29 42.27 33.47
N GLU A 65 36.60 42.43 33.64
CA GLU A 65 37.20 43.54 34.39
C GLU A 65 36.71 44.90 33.90
N THR A 66 36.58 45.09 32.58
CA THR A 66 36.12 46.37 31.99
C THR A 66 34.69 46.75 32.40
N LEU A 67 33.86 45.77 32.77
CA LEU A 67 32.49 45.99 33.21
C LEU A 67 32.39 46.28 34.71
N TRP A 68 33.42 45.94 35.49
CA TRP A 68 33.40 45.98 36.95
C TRP A 68 34.34 47.02 37.57
N GLU A 69 35.41 47.43 36.88
CA GLU A 69 36.53 48.24 37.39
C GLU A 69 36.11 49.56 38.10
N LYS A 70 34.95 50.14 37.73
CA LYS A 70 34.49 51.44 38.24
C LYS A 70 33.19 51.39 39.04
N ARG A 71 32.71 50.19 39.39
CA ARG A 71 31.40 50.00 40.04
C ARG A 71 31.55 49.45 41.46
N THR A 72 30.75 49.98 42.37
CA THR A 72 30.54 49.42 43.73
C THR A 72 29.46 48.35 43.75
N ASP A 73 28.49 48.41 42.83
CA ASP A 73 27.41 47.43 42.70
C ASP A 73 27.65 46.50 41.51
N PRO A 74 27.28 45.20 41.59
CA PRO A 74 27.47 44.25 40.50
C PRO A 74 26.75 44.72 39.21
N PRO A 75 27.40 44.66 38.02
CA PRO A 75 26.75 44.97 36.76
C PRO A 75 25.69 43.93 36.39
N ARG A 76 24.76 44.31 35.49
CA ARG A 76 23.83 43.37 34.86
C ARG A 76 24.60 42.48 33.89
N LEU A 77 24.90 41.25 34.31
CA LEU A 77 25.84 40.38 33.64
C LEU A 77 25.41 38.91 33.71
N LEU A 78 25.53 38.20 32.60
CA LEU A 78 25.45 36.75 32.53
C LEU A 78 26.79 36.18 32.05
N ILE A 79 27.37 35.26 32.84
CA ILE A 79 28.59 34.54 32.47
C ILE A 79 28.24 33.07 32.25
N TYR A 80 28.32 32.58 31.00
CA TYR A 80 28.11 31.18 30.68
C TYR A 80 29.43 30.39 30.64
N VAL A 81 29.47 29.24 31.31
CA VAL A 81 30.64 28.38 31.43
C VAL A 81 30.24 26.92 31.16
N PRO A 82 30.65 26.31 30.03
CA PRO A 82 30.32 24.93 29.68
C PRO A 82 31.28 23.93 30.37
N LEU A 83 31.51 24.12 31.67
CA LEU A 83 32.40 23.30 32.51
C LEU A 83 31.82 23.15 33.92
N PRO A 84 32.15 22.07 34.65
CA PRO A 84 31.86 21.97 36.07
C PRO A 84 32.54 23.09 36.85
N GLN A 85 31.85 23.69 37.82
CA GLN A 85 32.41 24.75 38.67
C GLN A 85 33.74 24.33 39.34
N ALA A 86 33.85 23.07 39.77
CA ALA A 86 35.05 22.54 40.42
C ALA A 86 36.30 22.55 39.51
N GLU A 87 36.12 22.43 38.19
CA GLU A 87 37.20 22.42 37.20
C GLU A 87 37.67 23.84 36.83
N THR A 88 36.95 24.88 37.26
CA THR A 88 37.35 26.26 36.99
C THR A 88 38.47 26.75 37.90
N HIS A 89 38.86 25.98 38.91
CA HIS A 89 39.86 26.36 39.91
C HIS A 89 39.62 27.76 40.52
N TYR A 90 38.35 28.10 40.76
CA TYR A 90 37.91 29.39 41.32
C TYR A 90 38.25 30.60 40.45
N ALA A 91 38.44 30.40 39.14
CA ALA A 91 38.80 31.47 38.21
C ALA A 91 37.73 32.57 38.07
N LEU A 92 36.51 32.37 38.57
CA LEU A 92 35.42 33.36 38.55
C LEU A 92 34.88 33.68 39.95
N ILE A 93 35.62 33.34 41.02
CA ILE A 93 35.11 33.40 42.40
C ILE A 93 34.61 34.79 42.81
N GLU A 94 35.23 35.87 42.33
CA GLU A 94 34.75 37.22 42.63
C GLU A 94 33.34 37.49 42.06
N PHE A 95 33.02 36.92 40.90
CA PHE A 95 31.71 37.05 40.25
C PHE A 95 30.67 36.12 40.87
N GLU A 96 31.12 34.95 41.32
CA GLU A 96 30.28 33.99 42.06
C GLU A 96 29.84 34.57 43.42
N VAL A 97 30.75 35.26 44.12
CA VAL A 97 30.46 35.90 45.42
C VAL A 97 29.68 37.20 45.26
N GLY A 98 29.99 37.99 44.24
CA GLY A 98 29.32 39.27 43.95
C GLY A 98 27.94 39.12 43.30
N GLY A 99 27.63 37.94 42.77
CA GLY A 99 26.38 37.63 42.07
C GLY A 99 25.72 36.36 42.60
N VAL A 100 25.23 35.54 41.67
CA VAL A 100 24.61 34.25 41.98
C VAL A 100 25.15 33.15 41.07
N VAL A 101 25.27 31.94 41.62
CA VAL A 101 25.68 30.75 40.87
C VAL A 101 24.45 29.94 40.46
N MET A 102 24.38 29.60 39.18
CA MET A 102 23.37 28.73 38.60
C MET A 102 24.05 27.49 38.01
N ARG A 103 23.61 26.30 38.41
CA ARG A 103 24.19 25.04 37.94
C ARG A 103 23.23 23.87 38.14
N PRO A 104 23.43 22.71 37.47
CA PRO A 104 22.67 21.51 37.75
C PRO A 104 22.73 21.11 39.23
N GLY A 105 21.57 20.84 39.82
CA GLY A 105 21.43 20.41 41.23
C GLY A 105 21.60 21.52 42.28
N GLN A 106 21.69 22.78 41.88
CA GLN A 106 21.87 23.91 42.81
C GLN A 106 20.63 24.12 43.71
N GLN A 107 20.87 24.63 44.92
CA GLN A 107 19.83 25.09 45.84
C GLN A 107 20.02 26.60 46.10
N PRO A 108 18.93 27.39 46.13
CA PRO A 108 17.51 26.99 46.01
C PRO A 108 17.11 26.59 44.57
N PRO A 109 15.93 25.93 44.37
CA PRO A 109 15.53 25.37 43.07
C PRO A 109 15.47 26.38 41.92
N GLU A 110 15.30 27.66 42.20
CA GLU A 110 15.32 28.75 41.21
C GLU A 110 16.71 29.00 40.62
N GLN A 111 17.75 28.35 41.12
CA GLN A 111 19.12 28.39 40.58
C GLN A 111 19.52 27.06 39.92
N ASN A 112 18.65 26.05 39.97
CA ASN A 112 18.89 24.74 39.37
C ASN A 112 18.67 24.79 37.86
N THR A 113 19.74 24.57 37.11
CA THR A 113 19.72 24.52 35.63
C THR A 113 19.93 23.12 35.09
N ALA A 114 19.63 22.06 35.85
CA ALA A 114 19.62 20.70 35.30
C ALA A 114 18.50 20.59 34.25
N LEU A 115 18.77 20.02 33.07
CA LEU A 115 17.77 19.90 32.00
C LEU A 115 16.52 19.15 32.47
N SER A 116 16.69 18.10 33.28
CA SER A 116 15.60 17.37 33.91
C SER A 116 14.72 18.24 34.83
N ALA A 117 15.33 19.11 35.63
CA ALA A 117 14.61 20.02 36.53
C ALA A 117 13.87 21.14 35.77
N VAL A 118 14.51 21.68 34.72
CA VAL A 118 13.93 22.71 33.86
C VAL A 118 12.78 22.13 33.05
N ALA A 119 12.97 20.95 32.45
CA ALA A 119 11.93 20.21 31.73
C ALA A 119 10.74 19.92 32.64
N ARG A 120 10.97 19.38 33.85
CA ARG A 120 9.93 19.13 34.86
C ARG A 120 9.07 20.36 35.11
N ARG A 121 9.71 21.51 35.33
CA ARG A 121 9.02 22.78 35.61
C ARG A 121 8.24 23.32 34.41
N ALA A 122 8.79 23.20 33.21
CA ALA A 122 8.16 23.70 31.99
C ALA A 122 6.95 22.84 31.58
N LEU A 123 7.08 21.52 31.75
CA LEU A 123 6.16 20.53 31.22
C LEU A 123 5.05 20.11 32.20
N GLU A 124 5.13 20.52 33.48
CA GLU A 124 4.14 20.22 34.53
C GLU A 124 2.70 20.61 34.15
N ALA A 125 2.53 21.71 33.43
CA ALA A 125 1.22 22.17 32.97
C ALA A 125 0.75 21.52 31.65
N VAL A 126 1.65 20.82 30.95
CA VAL A 126 1.39 20.23 29.63
C VAL A 126 1.09 18.75 29.74
N PHE A 127 1.79 18.03 30.60
CA PHE A 127 1.70 16.58 30.72
C PHE A 127 1.18 16.13 32.10
N PRO A 128 0.43 15.02 32.17
CA PRO A 128 0.06 14.40 33.44
C PRO A 128 1.30 13.99 34.26
N PRO A 129 1.21 13.89 35.61
CA PRO A 129 2.36 13.60 36.47
C PRO A 129 3.13 12.33 36.08
N ALA A 130 2.44 11.23 35.79
CA ALA A 130 3.09 9.97 35.40
C ALA A 130 3.87 10.10 34.07
N ALA A 131 3.30 10.82 33.12
CA ALA A 131 3.90 11.12 31.82
C ALA A 131 5.13 12.02 31.98
N LEU A 132 5.05 13.02 32.86
CA LEU A 132 6.16 13.91 33.17
C LEU A 132 7.36 13.17 33.77
N GLU A 133 7.13 12.27 34.73
CA GLU A 133 8.22 11.48 35.33
C GLU A 133 8.98 10.65 34.29
N GLU A 134 8.26 10.11 33.30
CA GLU A 134 8.88 9.31 32.25
C GLU A 134 9.76 10.15 31.32
N ILE A 135 9.27 11.31 30.86
CA ILE A 135 10.06 12.25 30.05
C ILE A 135 11.29 12.71 30.84
N VAL A 136 11.13 13.05 32.12
CA VAL A 136 12.23 13.46 32.98
C VAL A 136 13.27 12.35 33.12
N GLY A 137 12.85 11.09 33.28
CA GLY A 137 13.76 9.95 33.28
C GLY A 137 14.54 9.78 31.97
N GLN A 138 13.90 10.02 30.81
CA GLN A 138 14.57 9.99 29.50
C GLN A 138 15.62 11.12 29.37
N VAL A 139 15.33 12.30 29.91
CA VAL A 139 16.27 13.43 29.97
C VAL A 139 17.46 13.10 30.87
N GLU A 140 17.22 12.53 32.05
CA GLU A 140 18.28 12.12 32.98
C GLU A 140 19.19 11.01 32.38
N ALA A 141 18.62 10.15 31.54
CA ALA A 141 19.36 9.16 30.76
C ALA A 141 20.09 9.75 29.52
N GLY A 142 19.96 11.05 29.24
CA GLY A 142 20.59 11.72 28.11
C GLY A 142 19.98 11.40 26.75
N GLN A 143 18.73 10.91 26.71
CA GLN A 143 18.06 10.47 25.48
C GLN A 143 17.37 11.62 24.71
N LEU A 144 17.12 12.74 25.40
CA LEU A 144 16.40 13.91 24.89
C LEU A 144 17.20 15.19 25.14
N SER A 145 17.30 16.02 24.10
CA SER A 145 17.91 17.35 24.12
C SER A 145 16.89 18.46 24.38
N LEU A 146 17.37 19.69 24.62
CA LEU A 146 16.50 20.85 24.81
C LEU A 146 15.57 21.10 23.62
N ALA A 147 16.10 21.07 22.40
CA ALA A 147 15.31 21.31 21.20
C ALA A 147 14.19 20.28 21.03
N GLU A 148 14.49 19.01 21.29
CA GLU A 148 13.51 17.92 21.20
C GLU A 148 12.43 18.03 22.29
N LEU A 149 12.78 18.49 23.50
CA LEU A 149 11.79 18.76 24.55
C LEU A 149 10.83 19.90 24.18
N ASP A 150 11.34 20.92 23.49
CA ASP A 150 10.53 22.02 23.00
C ASP A 150 9.58 21.57 21.88
N ASP A 151 10.05 20.75 20.95
CA ASP A 151 9.22 20.15 19.89
C ASP A 151 8.14 19.23 20.49
N LEU A 152 8.50 18.40 21.49
CA LEU A 152 7.55 17.54 22.21
C LEU A 152 6.45 18.36 22.91
N ALA A 153 6.81 19.50 23.51
CA ALA A 153 5.86 20.40 24.16
C ALA A 153 4.87 21.02 23.17
N GLU A 154 5.34 21.37 21.97
CA GLU A 154 4.50 21.97 20.91
C GLU A 154 3.55 20.94 20.30
N GLN A 155 4.04 19.73 20.03
CA GLN A 155 3.26 18.67 19.38
C GLN A 155 2.34 17.90 20.34
N ARG A 156 2.48 18.12 21.67
CA ARG A 156 1.73 17.42 22.74
C ARG A 156 1.73 15.90 22.58
N ILE A 157 2.87 15.35 22.17
CA ILE A 157 3.04 13.91 21.96
C ILE A 157 2.99 13.18 23.30
N GLU A 158 2.27 12.05 23.38
CA GLU A 158 2.15 11.27 24.60
C GLU A 158 3.53 10.87 25.16
N ALA A 159 3.75 11.10 26.46
CA ALA A 159 5.04 10.89 27.13
C ALA A 159 5.63 9.49 26.98
N GLN A 160 4.79 8.47 26.86
CA GLN A 160 5.22 7.08 26.63
C GLN A 160 5.98 6.91 25.31
N THR A 161 5.94 7.91 24.43
CA THR A 161 6.60 7.90 23.13
C THR A 161 7.73 8.93 23.04
N GLY A 162 8.09 9.72 24.05
CA GLY A 162 9.03 10.86 23.93
C GLY A 162 10.25 10.64 23.02
N VAL A 163 11.18 9.76 23.42
CA VAL A 163 12.35 9.41 22.58
C VAL A 163 11.98 8.67 21.28
N VAL A 164 10.95 7.82 21.31
CA VAL A 164 10.51 7.05 20.12
C VAL A 164 9.94 7.99 19.06
N ALA A 165 9.07 8.93 19.42
CA ALA A 165 8.49 9.89 18.52
C ALA A 165 9.54 10.83 17.93
N THR A 166 10.60 11.11 18.68
CA THR A 166 11.74 11.89 18.19
C THR A 166 12.50 11.11 17.09
N ILE A 167 12.84 9.85 17.33
CA ILE A 167 13.52 8.98 16.35
C ILE A 167 12.64 8.76 15.10
N PHE A 168 11.35 8.47 15.32
CA PHE A 168 10.42 8.08 14.27
C PHE A 168 9.68 9.26 13.63
N GLY A 169 9.84 10.48 14.14
CA GLY A 169 9.12 11.69 13.69
C GLY A 169 7.61 11.65 13.89
N SER A 170 7.10 10.68 14.66
CA SER A 170 5.67 10.48 14.91
C SER A 170 5.45 9.69 16.20
N GLY A 171 4.48 10.12 17.01
CA GLY A 171 4.00 9.37 18.17
C GLY A 171 2.94 8.31 17.83
N ASN A 172 2.50 8.23 16.57
CA ASN A 172 1.50 7.24 16.15
C ASN A 172 2.12 5.84 16.11
N VAL A 173 1.62 4.95 16.96
CA VAL A 173 2.17 3.58 17.09
C VAL A 173 2.18 2.81 15.77
N SER A 174 1.15 2.96 14.94
CA SER A 174 1.09 2.27 13.65
C SER A 174 2.15 2.80 12.69
N GLU A 175 2.40 4.11 12.65
CA GLU A 175 3.46 4.69 11.82
C GLU A 175 4.84 4.28 12.30
N VAL A 176 5.07 4.32 13.63
CA VAL A 176 6.29 3.83 14.28
C VAL A 176 6.54 2.37 13.92
N ALA A 177 5.54 1.50 14.08
CA ALA A 177 5.66 0.08 13.79
C ALA A 177 5.97 -0.19 12.32
N LEU A 178 5.27 0.47 11.38
CA LEU A 178 5.50 0.29 9.95
C LEU A 178 6.89 0.80 9.52
N ARG A 179 7.31 1.96 10.03
CA ARG A 179 8.64 2.52 9.76
C ARG A 179 9.74 1.63 10.35
N PHE A 180 9.52 1.06 11.53
CA PHE A 180 10.45 0.11 12.13
C PHE A 180 10.54 -1.20 11.34
N LEU A 181 9.41 -1.72 10.88
CA LEU A 181 9.33 -2.94 10.06
C LEU A 181 10.06 -2.79 8.73
N ALA A 182 10.02 -1.60 8.13
CA ALA A 182 10.69 -1.28 6.87
C ALA A 182 12.21 -1.55 6.89
N GLY A 183 12.85 -1.50 8.07
CA GLY A 183 14.24 -1.95 8.24
C GLY A 183 15.30 -1.00 7.69
N ASP A 184 15.29 0.23 8.19
CA ASP A 184 16.30 1.25 7.88
C ASP A 184 17.46 1.18 8.89
N SER A 185 18.69 1.00 8.37
CA SER A 185 19.90 0.87 9.19
C SER A 185 20.23 2.13 9.98
N THR A 186 19.91 3.31 9.45
CA THR A 186 20.13 4.58 10.16
C THR A 186 19.23 4.69 11.39
N LEU A 187 18.02 4.16 11.27
CA LEU A 187 17.06 4.05 12.35
C LEU A 187 17.53 3.11 13.46
N ASP A 188 18.15 1.98 13.07
CA ASP A 188 18.72 1.04 14.05
C ASP A 188 19.87 1.69 14.84
N ASP A 189 20.76 2.43 14.16
CA ASP A 189 21.85 3.17 14.81
C ASP A 189 21.32 4.25 15.79
N GLU A 190 20.24 4.95 15.42
CA GLU A 190 19.59 5.94 16.30
C GLU A 190 18.93 5.28 17.52
N ILE A 191 18.26 4.14 17.34
CA ILE A 191 17.65 3.39 18.45
C ILE A 191 18.72 2.90 19.43
N GLU A 192 19.86 2.41 18.92
CA GLU A 192 20.96 1.91 19.73
C GLU A 192 21.70 3.05 20.45
N SER A 193 22.06 4.12 19.75
CA SER A 193 22.77 5.27 20.33
C SER A 193 21.99 5.94 21.45
N ARG A 194 20.66 6.00 21.34
CA ARG A 194 19.77 6.55 22.38
C ARG A 194 19.28 5.51 23.38
N GLN A 195 19.72 4.26 23.30
CA GLN A 195 19.25 3.16 24.16
C GLN A 195 17.71 3.04 24.19
N ALA A 196 17.04 3.31 23.06
CA ALA A 196 15.59 3.45 22.97
C ALA A 196 14.85 2.11 22.71
N ILE A 197 15.59 1.00 22.56
CA ILE A 197 14.99 -0.32 22.25
C ILE A 197 13.96 -0.77 23.30
N GLY A 198 14.20 -0.48 24.59
CA GLY A 198 13.26 -0.77 25.67
C GLY A 198 11.96 0.02 25.55
N ASN A 199 12.07 1.30 25.18
CA ASN A 199 10.91 2.18 25.00
C ASN A 199 10.08 1.75 23.78
N LEU A 200 10.74 1.38 22.69
CA LEU A 200 10.08 0.87 21.50
C LEU A 200 9.36 -0.46 21.78
N ALA A 201 10.02 -1.41 22.45
CA ALA A 201 9.41 -2.68 22.82
C ALA A 201 8.20 -2.49 23.73
N ARG A 202 8.29 -1.61 24.74
CA ARG A 202 7.17 -1.28 25.63
C ARG A 202 5.99 -0.70 24.86
N LEU A 203 6.23 0.29 23.99
CA LEU A 203 5.20 0.90 23.16
C LEU A 203 4.46 -0.13 22.30
N LEU A 204 5.21 -1.00 21.62
CA LEU A 204 4.65 -2.06 20.79
C LEU A 204 3.90 -3.11 21.63
N SER A 205 4.41 -3.44 22.82
CA SER A 205 3.77 -4.39 23.73
C SER A 205 2.45 -3.88 24.28
N ASP A 206 2.38 -2.60 24.64
CA ASP A 206 1.17 -1.98 25.16
C ASP A 206 0.05 -1.95 24.10
N ALA A 207 0.43 -1.63 22.85
CA ALA A 207 -0.47 -1.55 21.71
C ALA A 207 -0.93 -2.93 21.20
N LEU A 208 0.00 -3.87 21.05
CA LEU A 208 -0.29 -5.21 20.49
C LEU A 208 -0.64 -6.24 21.55
N GLY A 209 -0.52 -5.91 22.83
CA GLY A 209 -0.94 -6.75 23.96
C GLY A 209 -0.09 -8.00 24.17
N VAL A 210 1.15 -8.04 23.66
CA VAL A 210 2.10 -9.15 23.80
C VAL A 210 3.48 -8.60 24.18
N PRO A 211 4.20 -9.20 25.15
CA PRO A 211 5.53 -8.75 25.52
C PRO A 211 6.55 -8.99 24.41
N PHE A 212 7.35 -7.97 24.09
CA PHE A 212 8.46 -8.05 23.17
C PHE A 212 9.80 -8.04 23.92
N LEU A 213 10.73 -8.91 23.50
CA LEU A 213 12.05 -9.04 24.13
C LEU A 213 13.07 -8.15 23.43
N THR A 214 13.96 -7.53 24.21
CA THR A 214 14.97 -6.57 23.73
C THR A 214 16.40 -7.10 23.71
N ASP A 215 16.62 -8.33 24.19
CA ASP A 215 17.94 -8.89 24.50
C ASP A 215 18.86 -9.10 23.28
N GLN A 216 18.31 -9.05 22.06
CA GLN A 216 19.00 -9.36 20.81
C GLN A 216 19.03 -8.20 19.80
N GLY A 217 18.78 -6.98 20.28
CA GLY A 217 18.88 -5.76 19.45
C GLY A 217 17.69 -5.53 18.50
N PRO A 218 17.73 -4.43 17.72
CA PRO A 218 16.61 -3.97 16.90
C PRO A 218 16.15 -5.00 15.85
N ALA A 219 17.08 -5.69 15.20
CA ALA A 219 16.75 -6.68 14.17
C ALA A 219 15.92 -7.86 14.72
N ALA A 220 16.21 -8.32 15.94
CA ALA A 220 15.46 -9.39 16.59
C ALA A 220 14.08 -8.92 17.06
N LEU A 221 13.99 -7.69 17.58
CA LEU A 221 12.71 -7.06 17.94
C LEU A 221 11.81 -6.91 16.70
N ARG A 222 12.37 -6.50 15.56
CA ARG A 222 11.67 -6.38 14.27
C ARG A 222 11.11 -7.72 13.81
N ALA A 223 11.89 -8.79 13.90
CA ALA A 223 11.43 -10.13 13.55
C ALA A 223 10.28 -10.61 14.45
N GLN A 224 10.36 -10.35 15.77
CA GLN A 224 9.27 -10.65 16.69
C GLN A 224 8.00 -9.87 16.34
N LEU A 225 8.13 -8.56 16.06
CA LEU A 225 7.02 -7.71 15.66
C LEU A 225 6.36 -8.22 14.37
N ALA A 226 7.15 -8.45 13.32
CA ALA A 226 6.65 -8.94 12.04
C ALA A 226 5.87 -10.25 12.20
N ARG A 227 6.43 -11.21 12.95
CA ARG A 227 5.76 -12.47 13.27
C ARG A 227 4.46 -12.23 14.02
N GLN A 228 4.48 -11.39 15.05
CA GLN A 228 3.30 -11.13 15.87
C GLN A 228 2.16 -10.54 15.05
N VAL A 229 2.45 -9.53 14.22
CA VAL A 229 1.46 -8.84 13.37
C VAL A 229 0.86 -9.81 12.37
N LEU A 230 1.70 -10.53 11.61
CA LEU A 230 1.26 -11.43 10.55
C LEU A 230 0.52 -12.67 11.08
N VAL A 231 1.01 -13.29 12.16
CA VAL A 231 0.30 -14.44 12.75
C VAL A 231 -1.03 -14.00 13.36
N THR A 232 -1.08 -12.84 14.01
CA THR A 232 -2.34 -12.33 14.58
C THR A 232 -3.35 -11.98 13.47
N ASP A 233 -2.90 -11.36 12.37
CA ASP A 233 -3.73 -11.07 11.19
C ASP A 233 -4.37 -12.35 10.61
N LEU A 234 -3.56 -13.40 10.41
CA LEU A 234 -4.07 -14.69 9.93
C LEU A 234 -5.06 -15.30 10.92
N VAL A 235 -4.72 -15.36 12.21
CA VAL A 235 -5.58 -15.97 13.23
C VAL A 235 -6.89 -15.21 13.38
N GLU A 236 -6.87 -13.88 13.39
CA GLU A 236 -8.08 -13.05 13.45
C GLU A 236 -9.00 -13.25 12.24
N ALA A 237 -8.43 -13.36 11.04
CA ALA A 237 -9.20 -13.66 9.84
C ALA A 237 -9.90 -15.03 9.93
N LEU A 238 -9.19 -16.06 10.42
CA LEU A 238 -9.70 -17.42 10.56
C LEU A 238 -10.68 -17.57 11.75
N GLN A 239 -10.47 -16.84 12.83
CA GLN A 239 -11.28 -16.89 14.04
C GLN A 239 -12.72 -16.42 13.79
N LYS A 240 -12.93 -15.46 12.88
CA LYS A 240 -14.27 -15.01 12.45
C LYS A 240 -15.13 -16.13 11.85
N ARG A 241 -14.52 -17.28 11.52
CA ARG A 241 -15.16 -18.47 10.93
C ARG A 241 -15.00 -19.73 11.77
N ASP A 242 -14.53 -19.62 13.02
CA ASP A 242 -14.24 -20.77 13.90
C ASP A 242 -13.32 -21.82 13.27
N SER A 243 -12.39 -21.38 12.41
CA SER A 243 -11.59 -22.25 11.52
C SER A 243 -10.10 -22.34 11.89
N VAL A 244 -9.70 -21.82 13.07
CA VAL A 244 -8.28 -21.74 13.46
C VAL A 244 -7.69 -23.13 13.71
N PRO A 245 -6.70 -23.58 12.91
CA PRO A 245 -6.01 -24.87 13.11
C PRO A 245 -5.28 -24.94 14.45
N GLN A 246 -5.15 -26.15 15.00
CA GLN A 246 -4.50 -26.35 16.31
C GLN A 246 -3.03 -25.90 16.33
N SER A 247 -2.30 -26.02 15.22
CA SER A 247 -0.93 -25.54 15.07
C SER A 247 -0.82 -24.03 15.31
N LEU A 248 -1.77 -23.23 14.79
CA LEU A 248 -1.79 -21.78 14.96
C LEU A 248 -2.16 -21.34 16.39
N ARG A 249 -2.89 -22.17 17.15
CA ARG A 249 -3.25 -21.87 18.55
C ARG A 249 -2.06 -21.91 19.51
N THR A 250 -0.92 -22.46 19.08
CA THR A 250 0.31 -22.51 19.90
C THR A 250 1.05 -21.18 19.93
N PHE A 251 0.77 -20.27 19.00
CA PHE A 251 1.39 -18.95 18.96
C PHE A 251 0.75 -18.01 19.99
N PRO A 252 1.56 -17.28 20.78
CA PRO A 252 1.04 -16.31 21.71
C PRO A 252 0.41 -15.14 20.94
N ILE A 253 -0.89 -14.94 21.12
CA ILE A 253 -1.62 -13.77 20.64
C ILE A 253 -2.20 -13.03 21.84
N ALA A 254 -2.48 -11.74 21.68
CA ALA A 254 -3.06 -10.96 22.76
C ALA A 254 -4.41 -11.52 23.22
N GLU A 255 -4.62 -11.56 24.54
CA GLU A 255 -5.91 -11.99 25.10
C GLU A 255 -7.03 -10.99 24.80
N ARG A 256 -6.69 -9.70 24.75
CA ARG A 256 -7.61 -8.59 24.49
C ARG A 256 -7.99 -8.52 23.00
N PRO A 257 -9.28 -8.61 22.64
CA PRO A 257 -9.72 -8.50 21.24
C PRO A 257 -9.28 -7.20 20.55
N VAL A 258 -9.29 -6.08 21.28
CA VAL A 258 -8.87 -4.77 20.75
C VAL A 258 -7.42 -4.77 20.30
N ALA A 259 -6.52 -5.43 21.04
CA ALA A 259 -5.11 -5.53 20.70
C ALA A 259 -4.87 -6.43 19.48
N ARG A 260 -5.66 -7.52 19.35
CA ARG A 260 -5.62 -8.37 18.15
C ARG A 260 -6.13 -7.63 16.90
N GLN A 261 -7.21 -6.86 17.04
CA GLN A 261 -7.70 -6.01 15.96
C GLN A 261 -6.67 -4.93 15.56
N ALA A 262 -5.96 -4.34 16.52
CA ALA A 262 -4.88 -3.39 16.23
C ALA A 262 -3.74 -4.04 15.39
N ALA A 263 -3.39 -5.30 15.66
CA ALA A 263 -2.42 -6.04 14.85
C ALA A 263 -2.93 -6.31 13.43
N ALA A 264 -4.22 -6.69 13.27
CA ALA A 264 -4.83 -6.90 11.96
C ALA A 264 -4.93 -5.59 11.16
N ASP A 265 -5.31 -4.49 11.81
CA ASP A 265 -5.35 -3.15 11.19
C ASP A 265 -3.96 -2.70 10.75
N LEU A 266 -2.92 -2.99 11.55
CA LEU A 266 -1.53 -2.74 11.20
C LEU A 266 -1.10 -3.55 9.97
N ALA A 267 -1.45 -4.85 9.90
CA ALA A 267 -1.17 -5.69 8.74
C ALA A 267 -1.87 -5.17 7.47
N GLN A 268 -3.13 -4.74 7.59
CA GLN A 268 -3.88 -4.14 6.48
C GLN A 268 -3.27 -2.82 6.03
N ALA A 269 -2.91 -1.94 6.98
CA ALA A 269 -2.22 -0.68 6.68
C ALA A 269 -0.87 -0.93 5.99
N TRP A 270 -0.14 -1.96 6.40
CA TRP A 270 1.11 -2.37 5.78
C TRP A 270 0.90 -2.78 4.31
N ARG A 271 -0.08 -3.65 4.03
CA ARG A 271 -0.41 -4.08 2.65
C ARG A 271 -0.87 -2.93 1.74
N ASN A 272 -1.52 -1.90 2.30
CA ASN A 272 -2.03 -0.76 1.54
C ASN A 272 -0.95 0.28 1.19
N ARG A 273 0.24 0.20 1.80
CA ARG A 273 1.35 1.14 1.58
C ARG A 273 2.28 0.64 0.48
N ARG A 274 2.40 1.41 -0.61
CA ARG A 274 3.28 1.06 -1.74
C ARG A 274 4.76 1.06 -1.36
N ASP A 275 5.18 2.01 -0.52
CA ASP A 275 6.55 2.14 -0.04
C ASP A 275 6.96 1.04 0.94
N ALA A 276 5.99 0.35 1.56
CA ALA A 276 6.22 -0.73 2.52
C ALA A 276 5.91 -2.13 1.96
N ALA A 277 5.45 -2.22 0.71
CA ALA A 277 4.96 -3.46 0.09
C ALA A 277 6.07 -4.52 -0.05
N GLU A 278 7.26 -4.14 -0.53
CA GLU A 278 8.40 -5.06 -0.66
C GLU A 278 8.82 -5.64 0.69
N CYS A 279 8.82 -4.80 1.73
CA CYS A 279 9.14 -5.24 3.08
C CYS A 279 8.06 -6.16 3.66
N TYR A 280 6.77 -5.91 3.36
CA TYR A 280 5.70 -6.85 3.71
C TYR A 280 5.95 -8.22 3.08
N VAL A 281 6.26 -8.27 1.77
CA VAL A 281 6.54 -9.53 1.06
C VAL A 281 7.70 -10.27 1.72
N TYR A 282 8.80 -9.57 2.03
CA TYR A 282 9.96 -10.16 2.70
C TYR A 282 9.60 -10.82 4.04
N TRP A 283 8.87 -10.11 4.91
CA TRP A 283 8.49 -10.65 6.21
C TRP A 283 7.42 -11.74 6.11
N ALA A 284 6.45 -11.57 5.24
CA ALA A 284 5.42 -12.56 4.98
C ALA A 284 6.03 -13.88 4.51
N ASP A 285 7.00 -13.87 3.59
CA ASP A 285 7.69 -15.09 3.15
C ASP A 285 8.45 -15.78 4.28
N ARG A 286 9.19 -15.01 5.09
CA ARG A 286 9.92 -15.58 6.23
C ARG A 286 9.00 -16.22 7.26
N VAL A 287 7.96 -15.50 7.67
CA VAL A 287 7.00 -15.98 8.68
C VAL A 287 6.18 -17.14 8.12
N GLN A 288 5.82 -17.11 6.83
CA GLN A 288 5.11 -18.20 6.15
C GLN A 288 5.86 -19.53 6.25
N VAL A 289 7.19 -19.50 6.06
CA VAL A 289 8.06 -20.68 6.20
C VAL A 289 8.14 -21.11 7.66
N GLU A 290 8.31 -20.18 8.59
CA GLU A 290 8.40 -20.45 10.03
C GLU A 290 7.15 -21.19 10.56
N ILE A 291 5.96 -20.74 10.17
CA ILE A 291 4.69 -21.30 10.67
C ILE A 291 4.13 -22.43 9.78
N GLY A 292 4.77 -22.71 8.65
CA GLY A 292 4.39 -23.79 7.75
C GLY A 292 3.02 -23.64 7.10
N VAL A 293 2.64 -22.42 6.67
CA VAL A 293 1.30 -22.11 6.14
C VAL A 293 0.87 -23.06 5.02
N GLY A 294 1.78 -23.43 4.11
CA GLY A 294 1.48 -24.33 2.99
C GLY A 294 1.06 -25.75 3.40
N SER A 295 1.28 -26.13 4.66
CA SER A 295 0.86 -27.42 5.23
C SER A 295 -0.46 -27.35 6.00
N LEU A 296 -1.01 -26.14 6.19
CA LEU A 296 -2.25 -25.95 6.93
C LEU A 296 -3.44 -26.43 6.09
N THR A 297 -4.25 -27.30 6.67
CA THR A 297 -5.52 -27.70 6.07
C THR A 297 -6.58 -26.65 6.41
N LEU A 298 -6.88 -25.78 5.44
CA LEU A 298 -7.92 -24.76 5.54
C LEU A 298 -8.98 -25.01 4.45
N ASP A 299 -10.24 -24.80 4.79
CA ASP A 299 -11.32 -24.84 3.79
C ASP A 299 -11.31 -23.59 2.90
N SER A 300 -11.99 -23.67 1.75
CA SER A 300 -11.99 -22.60 0.74
C SER A 300 -12.58 -21.28 1.25
N ASP A 301 -13.59 -21.30 2.14
CA ASP A 301 -14.20 -20.08 2.66
C ASP A 301 -13.26 -19.37 3.66
N SER A 302 -12.49 -20.14 4.42
CA SER A 302 -11.44 -19.63 5.32
C SER A 302 -10.26 -19.03 4.56
N LEU A 303 -9.79 -19.70 3.50
CA LEU A 303 -8.74 -19.19 2.61
C LEU A 303 -9.17 -17.91 1.89
N ALA A 304 -10.42 -17.81 1.47
CA ALA A 304 -10.95 -16.63 0.80
C ALA A 304 -11.01 -15.37 1.70
N CYS A 305 -10.92 -15.53 3.02
CA CYS A 305 -11.02 -14.42 3.98
C CYS A 305 -9.68 -13.91 4.49
N THR A 306 -8.56 -14.49 4.05
CA THR A 306 -7.21 -14.05 4.39
C THR A 306 -6.45 -13.61 3.14
N GLU A 307 -5.55 -12.67 3.32
CA GLU A 307 -4.58 -12.20 2.32
C GLU A 307 -3.19 -12.08 2.96
N THR A 308 -2.96 -12.72 4.11
CA THR A 308 -1.75 -12.53 4.92
C THR A 308 -0.51 -13.13 4.25
N PHE A 309 -0.66 -14.27 3.59
CA PHE A 309 0.44 -15.07 3.05
C PHE A 309 0.17 -15.55 1.62
N ALA A 310 1.18 -15.49 0.76
CA ALA A 310 1.08 -15.91 -0.64
C ALA A 310 0.76 -17.40 -0.82
N ALA A 311 1.19 -18.25 0.12
CA ALA A 311 0.84 -19.67 0.13
C ALA A 311 -0.68 -19.87 0.24
N GLY A 312 -1.37 -18.99 1.00
CA GLY A 312 -2.83 -19.01 1.09
C GLY A 312 -3.49 -18.77 -0.27
N GLU A 313 -2.96 -17.85 -1.09
CA GLU A 313 -3.44 -17.65 -2.47
C GLU A 313 -3.25 -18.89 -3.32
N SER A 314 -2.08 -19.51 -3.25
CA SER A 314 -1.75 -20.66 -4.10
C SER A 314 -2.66 -21.86 -3.80
N VAL A 315 -2.94 -22.10 -2.51
CA VAL A 315 -3.89 -23.13 -2.07
C VAL A 315 -5.32 -22.76 -2.48
N LEU A 316 -5.74 -21.49 -2.32
CA LEU A 316 -7.06 -21.04 -2.74
C LEU A 316 -7.27 -21.20 -4.25
N GLN A 317 -6.26 -20.89 -5.07
CA GLN A 317 -6.29 -21.09 -6.52
C GLN A 317 -6.54 -22.55 -6.87
N GLN A 318 -5.78 -23.46 -6.26
CA GLN A 318 -5.96 -24.90 -6.45
C GLN A 318 -7.36 -25.38 -6.04
N GLU A 319 -7.85 -24.94 -4.88
CA GLU A 319 -9.19 -25.31 -4.40
C GLU A 319 -10.30 -24.81 -5.35
N VAL A 320 -10.18 -23.57 -5.84
CA VAL A 320 -11.14 -23.01 -6.81
C VAL A 320 -11.06 -23.76 -8.15
N GLU A 321 -9.86 -24.12 -8.61
CA GLU A 321 -9.68 -24.93 -9.82
C GLU A 321 -10.39 -26.28 -9.71
N LEU A 322 -10.16 -27.01 -8.62
CA LEU A 322 -10.79 -28.31 -8.36
C LEU A 322 -12.31 -28.18 -8.21
N ALA A 323 -12.78 -27.13 -7.53
CA ALA A 323 -14.21 -26.86 -7.38
C ALA A 323 -14.88 -26.56 -8.73
N LEU A 324 -14.23 -25.78 -9.62
CA LEU A 324 -14.72 -25.48 -10.97
C LEU A 324 -14.77 -26.73 -11.85
N VAL A 325 -13.77 -27.61 -11.76
CA VAL A 325 -13.77 -28.91 -12.47
C VAL A 325 -14.94 -29.77 -12.03
N LYS A 326 -15.22 -29.83 -10.72
CA LYS A 326 -16.33 -30.62 -10.17
C LYS A 326 -17.69 -30.03 -10.52
N GLN A 327 -17.88 -28.73 -10.31
CA GLN A 327 -19.12 -28.03 -10.58
C GLN A 327 -18.88 -26.53 -10.77
N ALA A 328 -18.73 -26.12 -12.04
CA ALA A 328 -18.60 -24.71 -12.39
C ALA A 328 -19.81 -23.88 -11.94
N SER A 329 -19.56 -22.74 -11.32
CA SER A 329 -20.58 -21.79 -10.87
C SER A 329 -20.08 -20.35 -10.99
N ALA A 330 -20.99 -19.40 -11.20
CA ALA A 330 -20.64 -17.98 -11.30
C ALA A 330 -19.95 -17.45 -10.03
N ARG A 331 -20.40 -17.89 -8.84
CA ARG A 331 -19.79 -17.52 -7.55
C ARG A 331 -18.29 -17.82 -7.48
N LEU A 332 -17.85 -18.97 -7.99
CA LEU A 332 -16.42 -19.34 -7.98
C LEU A 332 -15.61 -18.45 -8.93
N VAL A 333 -16.20 -18.08 -10.07
CA VAL A 333 -15.56 -17.19 -11.03
C VAL A 333 -15.48 -15.75 -10.51
N GLU A 334 -16.55 -15.27 -9.87
CA GLU A 334 -16.60 -13.97 -9.20
C GLU A 334 -15.58 -13.89 -8.07
N LEU A 335 -15.36 -14.99 -7.32
CA LEU A 335 -14.28 -15.07 -6.33
C LEU A 335 -12.91 -14.91 -6.99
N ALA A 336 -12.61 -15.66 -8.06
CA ALA A 336 -11.35 -15.52 -8.80
C ALA A 336 -11.14 -14.08 -9.29
N GLN A 337 -12.21 -13.44 -9.80
CA GLN A 337 -12.16 -12.05 -10.24
C GLN A 337 -11.91 -11.06 -9.11
N ALA A 338 -12.56 -11.23 -7.96
CA ALA A 338 -12.33 -10.38 -6.79
C ALA A 338 -10.88 -10.49 -6.30
N ARG A 339 -10.29 -11.70 -6.32
CA ARG A 339 -8.90 -11.91 -5.88
C ARG A 339 -7.88 -11.19 -6.76
N MET A 340 -8.14 -11.02 -8.06
CA MET A 340 -7.22 -10.29 -8.96
C MET A 340 -6.92 -8.85 -8.52
N GLY A 341 -7.81 -8.23 -7.73
CA GLY A 341 -7.61 -6.89 -7.15
C GLY A 341 -6.94 -6.86 -5.77
N GLY A 342 -6.56 -8.02 -5.24
CA GLY A 342 -5.96 -8.17 -3.91
C GLY A 342 -4.47 -7.82 -3.86
N PHE A 343 -3.90 -7.89 -2.65
CA PHE A 343 -2.49 -7.54 -2.41
C PHE A 343 -1.52 -8.42 -3.21
N TRP A 344 -1.67 -9.74 -3.13
CA TRP A 344 -0.70 -10.68 -3.72
C TRP A 344 -0.66 -10.64 -5.26
N PRO A 345 -1.78 -10.60 -5.99
CA PRO A 345 -1.75 -10.38 -7.44
C PRO A 345 -1.10 -9.06 -7.88
N ALA A 346 -1.10 -8.04 -7.02
CA ALA A 346 -0.38 -6.80 -7.29
C ALA A 346 1.15 -6.94 -7.10
N GLN A 347 1.60 -7.78 -6.17
CA GLN A 347 3.03 -7.99 -5.89
C GLN A 347 3.66 -9.12 -6.71
N ARG A 348 2.88 -10.13 -7.10
CA ARG A 348 3.33 -11.35 -7.78
C ARG A 348 2.52 -11.58 -9.07
N PRO A 349 3.07 -11.17 -10.23
CA PRO A 349 2.39 -11.30 -11.52
C PRO A 349 1.93 -12.73 -11.84
N GLU A 350 2.66 -13.75 -11.38
CA GLU A 350 2.33 -15.16 -11.55
C GLU A 350 1.03 -15.57 -10.83
N ILE A 351 0.78 -15.02 -9.63
CA ILE A 351 -0.48 -15.26 -8.90
C ILE A 351 -1.64 -14.61 -9.67
N LYS A 352 -1.43 -13.38 -10.18
CA LYS A 352 -2.44 -12.70 -10.98
C LYS A 352 -2.78 -13.47 -12.26
N ALA A 353 -1.75 -13.85 -13.02
CA ALA A 353 -1.91 -14.58 -14.28
C ALA A 353 -2.64 -15.91 -14.08
N ARG A 354 -2.35 -16.63 -12.99
CA ARG A 354 -3.10 -17.84 -12.64
C ARG A 354 -4.58 -17.55 -12.37
N TRP A 355 -4.90 -16.50 -11.61
CA TRP A 355 -6.30 -16.09 -11.39
C TRP A 355 -7.03 -15.69 -12.67
N GLU A 356 -6.36 -15.03 -13.62
CA GLU A 356 -6.92 -14.69 -14.94
C GLU A 356 -7.34 -15.96 -15.71
N VAL A 357 -6.44 -16.95 -15.79
CA VAL A 357 -6.73 -18.24 -16.44
C VAL A 357 -7.88 -18.99 -15.75
N VAL A 358 -7.90 -19.02 -14.41
CA VAL A 358 -8.97 -19.65 -13.63
C VAL A 358 -10.32 -18.99 -13.92
N ALA A 359 -10.37 -17.66 -13.94
CA ALA A 359 -11.59 -16.91 -14.19
C ALA A 359 -12.12 -17.16 -15.62
N ASP A 360 -11.24 -17.11 -16.62
CA ASP A 360 -11.62 -17.35 -18.02
C ASP A 360 -12.12 -18.77 -18.25
N ALA A 361 -11.39 -19.78 -17.74
CA ALA A 361 -11.81 -21.18 -17.85
C ALA A 361 -13.14 -21.42 -17.14
N GLY A 362 -13.33 -20.84 -15.95
CA GLY A 362 -14.59 -20.89 -15.22
C GLY A 362 -15.74 -20.25 -16.00
N TRP A 363 -15.54 -19.09 -16.62
CA TRP A 363 -16.56 -18.45 -17.46
C TRP A 363 -16.90 -19.28 -18.71
N VAL A 364 -15.91 -19.91 -19.35
CA VAL A 364 -16.16 -20.85 -20.46
C VAL A 364 -17.12 -21.95 -20.00
N LEU A 365 -16.86 -22.59 -18.86
CA LEU A 365 -17.71 -23.66 -18.33
C LEU A 365 -19.12 -23.19 -17.97
N VAL A 366 -19.24 -22.05 -17.27
CA VAL A 366 -20.53 -21.48 -16.86
C VAL A 366 -21.37 -21.11 -18.10
N LYS A 367 -20.78 -20.39 -19.07
CA LYS A 367 -21.50 -19.98 -20.28
C LYS A 367 -21.84 -21.16 -21.18
N ALA A 368 -20.95 -22.15 -21.31
CA ALA A 368 -21.22 -23.39 -22.03
C ALA A 368 -22.40 -24.16 -21.44
N ALA A 369 -22.45 -24.32 -20.11
CA ALA A 369 -23.56 -24.99 -19.43
C ALA A 369 -24.89 -24.23 -19.57
N ARG A 370 -24.88 -22.90 -19.46
CA ARG A 370 -26.05 -22.04 -19.71
C ARG A 370 -26.60 -22.26 -21.11
N LEU A 371 -25.72 -22.24 -22.11
CA LEU A 371 -26.06 -22.42 -23.51
C LEU A 371 -26.58 -23.85 -23.79
N GLU A 372 -25.93 -24.87 -23.24
CA GLU A 372 -26.36 -26.26 -23.33
C GLU A 372 -27.79 -26.46 -22.83
N ASN A 373 -28.12 -25.83 -21.70
CA ASN A 373 -29.47 -25.84 -21.14
C ASN A 373 -30.47 -25.06 -22.00
N ALA A 374 -30.07 -23.90 -22.51
CA ALA A 374 -30.91 -23.09 -23.39
C ALA A 374 -31.32 -23.87 -24.66
N LEU A 375 -30.43 -24.71 -25.21
CA LEU A 375 -30.68 -25.51 -26.40
C LEU A 375 -31.63 -26.70 -26.21
N LYS A 376 -32.02 -27.05 -24.97
CA LYS A 376 -32.88 -28.22 -24.70
C LYS A 376 -34.35 -27.93 -25.03
N GLY A 377 -35.04 -28.94 -25.59
CA GLY A 377 -36.51 -28.97 -25.70
C GLY A 377 -37.14 -28.00 -26.70
N LYS A 378 -36.36 -27.39 -27.60
CA LYS A 378 -36.85 -26.41 -28.58
C LYS A 378 -36.42 -26.75 -30.00
N LYS A 379 -37.27 -26.44 -30.98
CA LYS A 379 -36.88 -26.36 -32.39
C LYS A 379 -36.25 -25.00 -32.64
N TRP A 380 -35.19 -24.98 -33.44
CA TRP A 380 -34.38 -23.79 -33.70
C TRP A 380 -34.44 -23.45 -35.20
N SER A 381 -34.86 -22.23 -35.53
CA SER A 381 -34.65 -21.64 -36.86
C SER A 381 -33.31 -20.91 -36.90
N ALA A 382 -32.80 -20.64 -38.10
CA ALA A 382 -31.52 -19.94 -38.24
C ALA A 382 -31.59 -18.52 -37.66
N GLY A 383 -32.71 -17.82 -37.87
CA GLY A 383 -32.91 -16.47 -37.33
C GLY A 383 -32.93 -16.43 -35.80
N MET A 384 -33.54 -17.42 -35.14
CA MET A 384 -33.53 -17.52 -33.68
C MET A 384 -32.12 -17.77 -33.14
N LEU A 385 -31.37 -18.68 -33.77
CA LEU A 385 -29.99 -18.97 -33.38
C LEU A 385 -29.08 -17.75 -33.55
N LEU A 386 -29.19 -17.04 -34.68
CA LEU A 386 -28.46 -15.79 -34.90
C LEU A 386 -28.82 -14.74 -33.83
N SER A 387 -30.11 -14.52 -33.59
CA SER A 387 -30.59 -13.55 -32.61
C SER A 387 -30.05 -13.85 -31.21
N HIS A 388 -30.09 -15.10 -30.75
CA HIS A 388 -29.53 -15.49 -29.46
C HIS A 388 -28.00 -15.39 -29.41
N TYR A 389 -27.33 -15.56 -30.54
CA TYR A 389 -25.88 -15.43 -30.62
C TYR A 389 -25.44 -13.96 -30.52
N THR A 390 -26.18 -13.02 -31.14
CA THR A 390 -25.74 -11.63 -31.30
C THR A 390 -26.44 -10.64 -30.37
N LEU A 391 -27.67 -10.91 -29.95
CA LEU A 391 -28.54 -9.98 -29.23
C LEU A 391 -28.81 -10.41 -27.78
N GLY A 392 -29.28 -9.45 -26.98
CA GLY A 392 -29.64 -9.62 -25.57
C GLY A 392 -28.54 -9.20 -24.59
N GLU A 393 -28.86 -9.24 -23.30
CA GLU A 393 -27.91 -8.90 -22.24
C GLU A 393 -26.80 -9.95 -22.08
N GLN A 394 -27.11 -11.20 -22.45
CA GLN A 394 -26.20 -12.34 -22.34
C GLN A 394 -26.15 -13.17 -23.65
N PRO A 395 -25.70 -12.58 -24.76
CA PRO A 395 -25.62 -13.27 -26.05
C PRO A 395 -24.67 -14.46 -26.00
N TRP A 396 -24.90 -15.45 -26.86
CA TRP A 396 -24.05 -16.64 -26.89
C TRP A 396 -22.64 -16.39 -27.41
N CYS A 397 -22.42 -15.31 -28.18
CA CYS A 397 -21.07 -14.93 -28.64
C CYS A 397 -20.09 -14.62 -27.49
N GLU A 398 -20.59 -14.36 -26.27
CA GLU A 398 -19.72 -14.21 -25.09
C GLU A 398 -18.93 -15.47 -24.79
N LEU A 399 -19.43 -16.65 -25.15
CA LEU A 399 -18.71 -17.90 -24.99
C LEU A 399 -17.42 -17.90 -25.81
N ASP A 400 -17.47 -17.38 -27.04
CA ASP A 400 -16.29 -17.23 -27.90
C ASP A 400 -15.34 -16.15 -27.37
N THR A 401 -15.86 -15.07 -26.78
CA THR A 401 -15.05 -14.05 -26.13
C THR A 401 -14.24 -14.62 -24.98
N VAL A 402 -14.88 -15.31 -24.03
CA VAL A 402 -14.17 -15.87 -22.87
C VAL A 402 -13.27 -17.04 -23.24
N GLN A 403 -13.62 -17.81 -24.28
CA GLN A 403 -12.70 -18.83 -24.80
C GLN A 403 -11.44 -18.20 -25.41
N ARG A 404 -11.57 -17.10 -26.16
CA ARG A 404 -10.41 -16.39 -26.70
C ARG A 404 -9.54 -15.78 -25.60
N HIS A 405 -10.16 -15.27 -24.54
CA HIS A 405 -9.43 -14.79 -23.36
C HIS A 405 -8.66 -15.94 -22.69
N LEU A 406 -9.32 -17.09 -22.47
CA LEU A 406 -8.67 -18.29 -21.95
C LEU A 406 -7.43 -18.68 -22.77
N GLU A 407 -7.53 -18.74 -24.10
CA GLU A 407 -6.35 -19.12 -24.91
C GLU A 407 -5.24 -18.07 -24.86
N ARG A 408 -5.59 -16.79 -24.84
CA ARG A 408 -4.61 -15.69 -24.70
C ARG A 408 -3.87 -15.79 -23.37
N ASP A 409 -4.60 -15.95 -22.28
CA ASP A 409 -4.04 -15.86 -20.93
C ASP A 409 -3.34 -17.17 -20.55
N PHE A 410 -3.89 -18.32 -20.95
CA PHE A 410 -3.20 -19.60 -20.81
C PHE A 410 -1.90 -19.66 -21.63
N HIS A 411 -1.86 -19.05 -22.82
CA HIS A 411 -0.64 -19.00 -23.63
C HIS A 411 0.45 -18.11 -23.00
N ARG A 412 0.05 -17.04 -22.30
CA ARG A 412 0.97 -16.13 -21.59
C ARG A 412 1.42 -16.66 -20.24
N PHE A 413 0.67 -17.59 -19.66
CA PHE A 413 0.96 -18.15 -18.35
C PHE A 413 2.20 -19.07 -18.39
N GLU A 414 3.15 -18.80 -17.51
CA GLU A 414 4.35 -19.63 -17.34
C GLU A 414 4.00 -20.93 -16.60
N LEU A 415 3.78 -21.99 -17.37
CA LEU A 415 3.25 -23.24 -16.86
C LEU A 415 4.34 -24.18 -16.32
N ASP A 416 4.28 -24.46 -15.01
CA ASP A 416 4.93 -25.62 -14.39
C ASP A 416 3.95 -26.80 -14.27
N VAL A 417 4.23 -27.91 -14.95
CA VAL A 417 3.35 -29.09 -14.99
C VAL A 417 3.15 -29.74 -13.62
N GLN A 418 4.17 -29.74 -12.76
CA GLN A 418 4.08 -30.37 -11.43
C GLN A 418 3.25 -29.54 -10.46
N GLN A 419 3.31 -28.20 -10.59
CA GLN A 419 2.63 -27.29 -9.68
C GLN A 419 1.21 -26.92 -10.14
N HIS A 420 0.91 -27.09 -11.43
CA HIS A 420 -0.34 -26.59 -12.04
C HIS A 420 -1.21 -27.70 -12.66
N GLU A 421 -1.15 -28.93 -12.13
CA GLU A 421 -1.95 -30.05 -12.65
C GLU A 421 -3.46 -29.73 -12.67
N SER A 422 -4.01 -29.17 -11.59
CA SER A 422 -5.42 -28.79 -11.49
C SER A 422 -5.82 -27.70 -12.50
N LEU A 423 -4.95 -26.72 -12.75
CA LEU A 423 -5.17 -25.68 -13.75
C LEU A 423 -5.19 -26.25 -15.17
N ILE A 424 -4.28 -27.19 -15.47
CA ILE A 424 -4.24 -27.89 -16.77
C ILE A 424 -5.54 -28.66 -16.99
N GLN A 425 -6.00 -29.40 -15.97
CA GLN A 425 -7.26 -30.14 -16.02
C GLN A 425 -8.46 -29.21 -16.24
N LEU A 426 -8.51 -28.08 -15.52
CA LEU A 426 -9.55 -27.07 -15.68
C LEU A 426 -9.57 -26.50 -17.11
N ALA A 427 -8.42 -26.07 -17.62
CA ALA A 427 -8.31 -25.52 -18.97
C ALA A 427 -8.67 -26.54 -20.05
N ALA A 428 -8.24 -27.80 -19.89
CA ALA A 428 -8.60 -28.89 -20.80
C ALA A 428 -10.12 -29.16 -20.81
N LEU A 429 -10.75 -29.18 -19.63
CA LEU A 429 -12.20 -29.33 -19.51
C LEU A 429 -12.93 -28.16 -20.18
N ALA A 430 -12.50 -26.92 -19.93
CA ALA A 430 -13.07 -25.72 -20.55
C ALA A 430 -13.00 -25.80 -22.09
N ARG A 431 -11.83 -26.13 -22.65
CA ARG A 431 -11.62 -26.34 -24.09
C ARG A 431 -12.52 -27.43 -24.66
N GLN A 432 -12.64 -28.57 -23.98
CA GLN A 432 -13.50 -29.67 -24.40
C GLN A 432 -14.97 -29.26 -24.43
N ARG A 433 -15.46 -28.57 -23.38
CA ARG A 433 -16.86 -28.13 -23.28
C ARG A 433 -17.18 -27.05 -24.30
N TYR A 434 -16.25 -26.12 -24.54
CA TYR A 434 -16.35 -25.16 -25.63
C TYR A 434 -16.46 -25.87 -26.98
N ALA A 435 -15.52 -26.75 -27.34
CA ALA A 435 -15.50 -27.45 -28.61
C ALA A 435 -16.80 -28.24 -28.87
N ALA A 436 -17.30 -28.94 -27.85
CA ALA A 436 -18.55 -29.69 -27.95
C ALA A 436 -19.78 -28.80 -28.22
N ILE A 437 -19.87 -27.65 -27.54
CA ILE A 437 -20.99 -26.72 -27.69
C ILE A 437 -20.90 -25.96 -29.02
N SER A 438 -19.71 -25.52 -29.41
CA SER A 438 -19.49 -24.85 -30.70
C SER A 438 -19.79 -25.78 -31.88
N ASP A 439 -19.37 -27.05 -31.83
CA ASP A 439 -19.74 -28.06 -32.84
C ASP A 439 -21.27 -28.26 -32.91
N ARG A 440 -21.94 -28.37 -31.76
CA ARG A 440 -23.39 -28.51 -31.69
C ARG A 440 -24.11 -27.29 -32.29
N LEU A 441 -23.67 -26.08 -31.96
CA LEU A 441 -24.23 -24.85 -32.51
C LEU A 441 -24.01 -24.76 -34.01
N ALA A 442 -22.81 -25.05 -34.50
CA ALA A 442 -22.51 -25.04 -35.93
C ALA A 442 -23.41 -26.00 -36.72
N LYS A 443 -23.59 -27.23 -36.20
CA LYS A 443 -24.48 -28.24 -36.80
C LYS A 443 -25.95 -27.81 -36.76
N LEU A 444 -26.41 -27.25 -35.65
CA LEU A 444 -27.79 -26.76 -35.52
C LEU A 444 -28.06 -25.59 -36.47
N PHE A 445 -27.17 -24.60 -36.50
CA PHE A 445 -27.30 -23.44 -37.38
C PHE A 445 -27.27 -23.86 -38.85
N THR A 446 -26.30 -24.68 -39.26
CA THR A 446 -26.20 -25.11 -40.67
C THR A 446 -27.44 -25.87 -41.13
N ARG A 447 -28.00 -26.75 -40.28
CA ARG A 447 -29.24 -27.47 -40.59
C ARG A 447 -30.45 -26.56 -40.64
N ALA A 448 -30.58 -25.65 -39.67
CA ALA A 448 -31.68 -24.70 -39.63
C ALA A 448 -31.62 -23.74 -40.81
N TYR A 449 -30.42 -23.26 -41.17
CA TYR A 449 -30.20 -22.35 -42.29
C TYR A 449 -30.51 -23.02 -43.63
N ALA A 450 -30.11 -24.28 -43.81
CA ALA A 450 -30.51 -25.05 -44.98
C ALA A 450 -32.03 -25.30 -45.04
N ALA A 451 -32.68 -25.55 -43.89
CA ALA A 451 -34.13 -25.72 -43.82
C ALA A 451 -34.89 -24.42 -44.12
N ASP A 452 -34.30 -23.27 -43.77
CA ASP A 452 -34.78 -21.93 -44.07
C ASP A 452 -34.35 -21.46 -45.49
N GLY A 453 -33.90 -22.38 -46.36
CA GLY A 453 -33.60 -22.08 -47.77
C GLY A 453 -32.33 -21.27 -48.02
N PHE A 454 -31.41 -21.23 -47.04
CA PHE A 454 -30.25 -20.33 -47.02
C PHE A 454 -30.63 -18.84 -47.04
N GLU A 455 -31.83 -18.51 -46.57
CA GLU A 455 -32.31 -17.14 -46.45
C GLU A 455 -32.49 -16.76 -44.98
N LEU A 456 -32.09 -15.53 -44.65
CA LEU A 456 -32.26 -14.92 -43.35
C LEU A 456 -32.79 -13.50 -43.54
N PRO A 457 -34.12 -13.34 -43.69
CA PRO A 457 -34.71 -12.03 -43.96
C PRO A 457 -34.36 -11.02 -42.88
N ASN A 458 -34.12 -9.77 -43.29
CA ASN A 458 -33.76 -8.65 -42.40
C ASN A 458 -32.41 -8.77 -41.70
N VAL A 459 -31.51 -9.63 -42.19
CA VAL A 459 -30.12 -9.68 -41.74
C VAL A 459 -29.24 -9.11 -42.84
N LEU A 460 -28.39 -8.13 -42.49
CA LEU A 460 -27.46 -7.48 -43.40
C LEU A 460 -26.50 -8.52 -44.01
N LEU A 461 -26.29 -8.49 -45.32
CA LEU A 461 -25.23 -9.28 -45.95
C LEU A 461 -23.90 -8.53 -45.89
N GLN A 462 -22.79 -9.26 -45.76
CA GLN A 462 -21.46 -8.66 -45.76
C GLN A 462 -21.20 -7.83 -47.03
N ALA A 463 -21.70 -8.30 -48.18
CA ALA A 463 -21.62 -7.62 -49.47
C ALA A 463 -22.33 -6.24 -49.50
N ASP A 464 -23.36 -6.07 -48.67
CA ASP A 464 -24.23 -4.89 -48.68
C ASP A 464 -23.78 -3.84 -47.64
N VAL A 465 -22.82 -4.16 -46.77
CA VAL A 465 -22.35 -3.28 -45.67
C VAL A 465 -21.94 -1.89 -46.18
N TYR A 466 -21.17 -1.83 -47.28
CA TYR A 466 -20.75 -0.54 -47.82
C TYR A 466 -21.94 0.26 -48.35
N GLN A 467 -22.82 -0.37 -49.13
CA GLN A 467 -23.96 0.29 -49.76
C GLN A 467 -25.00 0.77 -48.74
N GLU A 468 -25.36 -0.09 -47.78
CA GLU A 468 -26.44 0.16 -46.84
C GLU A 468 -26.01 0.99 -45.62
N THR A 469 -24.74 0.90 -45.21
CA THR A 469 -24.26 1.59 -44.00
C THR A 469 -23.27 2.71 -44.32
N VAL A 470 -22.20 2.44 -45.08
CA VAL A 470 -21.11 3.41 -45.27
C VAL A 470 -21.48 4.52 -46.26
N ALA A 471 -22.04 4.18 -47.41
CA ALA A 471 -22.37 5.13 -48.47
C ALA A 471 -23.38 6.23 -48.03
N PRO A 472 -24.39 5.95 -47.19
CA PRO A 472 -25.23 6.99 -46.58
C PRO A 472 -24.44 7.92 -45.66
N LEU A 473 -23.56 7.39 -44.81
CA LEU A 473 -22.77 8.19 -43.85
C LEU A 473 -21.77 9.13 -44.53
N VAL A 474 -21.19 8.71 -45.66
CA VAL A 474 -20.32 9.57 -46.48
C VAL A 474 -21.05 10.82 -46.99
N LYS A 475 -22.38 10.75 -47.19
CA LYS A 475 -23.19 11.90 -47.61
C LYS A 475 -23.49 12.86 -46.46
N THR A 476 -23.50 12.39 -45.23
CA THR A 476 -23.85 13.19 -44.04
C THR A 476 -22.65 13.85 -43.38
N GLY A 477 -21.43 13.31 -43.56
CA GLY A 477 -20.23 13.88 -42.95
C GLY A 477 -18.93 13.18 -43.34
N ARG A 478 -17.82 13.63 -42.74
CA ARG A 478 -16.52 13.00 -42.92
C ARG A 478 -16.58 11.59 -42.30
N THR A 479 -16.40 10.58 -43.13
CA THR A 479 -16.53 9.17 -42.74
C THR A 479 -15.20 8.47 -42.95
N ALA A 480 -14.70 7.81 -41.91
CA ALA A 480 -13.57 6.89 -42.00
C ALA A 480 -14.11 5.45 -42.00
N TYR A 481 -13.75 4.67 -43.02
CA TYR A 481 -14.13 3.26 -43.13
C TYR A 481 -12.90 2.39 -42.97
N ILE A 482 -12.85 1.62 -41.88
CA ILE A 482 -11.72 0.78 -41.51
C ILE A 482 -12.12 -0.69 -41.69
N LEU A 483 -11.40 -1.38 -42.56
CA LEU A 483 -11.57 -2.81 -42.81
C LEU A 483 -10.56 -3.59 -41.97
N VAL A 484 -11.04 -4.55 -41.18
CA VAL A 484 -10.22 -5.37 -40.29
C VAL A 484 -10.43 -6.83 -40.63
N ASP A 485 -9.35 -7.51 -41.03
CA ASP A 485 -9.41 -8.94 -41.28
C ASP A 485 -9.62 -9.73 -39.98
N ALA A 486 -10.31 -10.87 -40.08
CA ALA A 486 -10.62 -11.78 -38.98
C ALA A 486 -11.35 -11.16 -37.77
N LEU A 487 -11.99 -9.99 -37.91
CA LEU A 487 -12.77 -9.36 -36.85
C LEU A 487 -14.14 -10.04 -36.70
N ARG A 488 -14.20 -11.08 -35.87
CA ARG A 488 -15.45 -11.80 -35.56
C ARG A 488 -16.41 -10.90 -34.78
N PHE A 489 -17.71 -11.18 -34.88
CA PHE A 489 -18.76 -10.41 -34.19
C PHE A 489 -18.52 -10.27 -32.68
N GLU A 490 -18.05 -11.33 -32.00
CA GLU A 490 -17.73 -11.29 -30.57
C GLU A 490 -16.62 -10.28 -30.22
N MET A 491 -15.61 -10.15 -31.09
CA MET A 491 -14.52 -9.18 -30.93
C MET A 491 -15.00 -7.76 -31.15
N ALA A 492 -15.84 -7.54 -32.18
CA ALA A 492 -16.46 -6.24 -32.45
C ALA A 492 -17.34 -5.80 -31.26
N ARG A 493 -18.04 -6.75 -30.64
CA ARG A 493 -18.82 -6.48 -29.42
C ARG A 493 -17.96 -6.13 -28.22
N GLU A 494 -16.85 -6.86 -28.00
CA GLU A 494 -15.89 -6.51 -26.96
C GLU A 494 -15.30 -5.11 -27.19
N LEU A 495 -14.92 -4.80 -28.43
CA LEU A 495 -14.41 -3.49 -28.83
C LEU A 495 -15.44 -2.38 -28.56
N SER A 496 -16.69 -2.54 -28.99
CA SER A 496 -17.78 -1.58 -28.73
C SER A 496 -17.97 -1.33 -27.22
N THR A 497 -17.86 -2.37 -26.39
CA THR A 497 -17.95 -2.23 -24.93
C THR A 497 -16.77 -1.41 -24.37
N ARG A 498 -15.54 -1.70 -24.81
CA ARG A 498 -14.34 -0.97 -24.37
C ARG A 498 -14.36 0.49 -24.82
N LEU A 499 -14.81 0.75 -26.05
CA LEU A 499 -14.95 2.10 -26.59
C LEU A 499 -15.92 2.94 -25.74
N ARG A 500 -17.08 2.38 -25.37
CA ARG A 500 -18.04 3.04 -24.45
C ARG A 500 -17.47 3.28 -23.05
N GLN A 501 -16.68 2.36 -22.52
CA GLN A 501 -16.05 2.51 -21.20
C GLN A 501 -14.94 3.55 -21.18
N ALA A 502 -14.21 3.70 -22.29
CA ALA A 502 -13.11 4.66 -22.42
C ALA A 502 -13.57 6.11 -22.64
N GLN A 503 -14.89 6.35 -22.75
CA GLN A 503 -15.43 7.69 -22.96
C GLN A 503 -15.23 8.56 -21.72
N ASP A 504 -14.53 9.68 -21.92
CA ASP A 504 -14.44 10.73 -20.92
C ASP A 504 -15.72 11.57 -20.94
N LYS A 505 -16.59 11.31 -19.97
CA LYS A 505 -17.88 12.03 -19.79
C LYS A 505 -17.70 13.52 -19.51
N SER A 506 -16.49 14.00 -19.23
CA SER A 506 -16.22 15.43 -19.00
C SER A 506 -16.06 16.24 -20.30
N LEU A 507 -15.89 15.59 -21.45
CA LEU A 507 -15.68 16.24 -22.75
C LEU A 507 -16.98 16.62 -23.49
N GLY A 508 -18.16 16.35 -22.91
CA GLY A 508 -19.46 16.85 -23.38
C GLY A 508 -20.00 16.25 -24.69
N ASP A 509 -19.20 15.52 -25.46
CA ASP A 509 -19.60 14.82 -26.68
C ASP A 509 -19.64 13.29 -26.44
N ASP A 510 -20.81 12.77 -26.08
CA ASP A 510 -21.08 11.33 -26.06
C ASP A 510 -21.17 10.84 -27.52
N TRP A 511 -20.16 10.07 -27.97
CA TRP A 511 -20.21 9.44 -29.30
C TRP A 511 -20.95 8.10 -29.22
N GLY A 512 -21.95 7.91 -30.09
CA GLY A 512 -22.73 6.67 -30.16
C GLY A 512 -21.92 5.51 -30.75
N THR A 513 -22.15 4.29 -30.26
CA THR A 513 -21.63 3.07 -30.86
C THR A 513 -22.77 2.13 -31.20
N ASP A 514 -22.92 1.79 -32.49
CA ASP A 514 -23.86 0.78 -32.96
C ASP A 514 -23.14 -0.50 -33.38
N LEU A 515 -23.76 -1.64 -33.12
CA LEU A 515 -23.24 -2.95 -33.49
C LEU A 515 -24.34 -3.77 -34.17
N THR A 516 -24.17 -4.01 -35.46
CA THR A 516 -25.13 -4.77 -36.28
C THR A 516 -24.47 -6.05 -36.79
N PRO A 517 -25.09 -7.23 -36.63
CA PRO A 517 -24.58 -8.47 -37.20
C PRO A 517 -24.79 -8.50 -38.71
N ALA A 518 -23.81 -9.06 -39.44
CA ALA A 518 -23.90 -9.27 -40.88
C ALA A 518 -23.54 -10.73 -41.23
N LEU A 519 -24.17 -11.27 -42.27
CA LEU A 519 -23.90 -12.63 -42.78
C LEU A 519 -22.69 -12.61 -43.71
N ALA A 520 -21.68 -13.40 -43.36
CA ALA A 520 -20.45 -13.51 -44.13
C ALA A 520 -20.70 -14.12 -45.52
N THR A 521 -19.99 -13.62 -46.53
CA THR A 521 -20.06 -14.13 -47.90
C THR A 521 -19.27 -15.45 -48.01
N PRO A 522 -19.90 -16.56 -48.42
CA PRO A 522 -19.19 -17.83 -48.61
C PRO A 522 -18.41 -17.87 -49.94
N PRO A 523 -17.28 -18.61 -50.01
CA PRO A 523 -16.58 -19.22 -48.88
C PRO A 523 -15.92 -18.17 -47.99
N THR A 524 -15.95 -18.40 -46.67
CA THR A 524 -15.48 -17.45 -45.65
C THR A 524 -13.96 -17.48 -45.51
N ILE A 525 -13.26 -17.19 -46.61
CA ILE A 525 -11.80 -16.97 -46.68
C ILE A 525 -11.51 -15.47 -46.71
N THR A 526 -10.31 -15.07 -46.28
CA THR A 526 -9.90 -13.67 -46.16
C THR A 526 -10.13 -12.89 -47.45
N GLU A 527 -9.74 -13.42 -48.61
CA GLU A 527 -9.83 -12.72 -49.90
C GLU A 527 -11.27 -12.35 -50.23
N ILE A 528 -12.21 -13.27 -50.02
CA ILE A 528 -13.64 -13.06 -50.34
C ILE A 528 -14.30 -12.19 -49.29
N GLY A 529 -14.01 -12.42 -48.00
CA GLY A 529 -14.57 -11.61 -46.92
C GLY A 529 -14.16 -10.14 -47.05
N MET A 530 -12.90 -9.87 -47.39
CA MET A 530 -12.42 -8.50 -47.59
C MET A 530 -12.96 -7.87 -48.87
N ALA A 531 -13.07 -8.63 -49.96
CA ALA A 531 -13.66 -8.15 -51.20
C ALA A 531 -15.15 -7.81 -51.05
N ALA A 532 -15.90 -8.60 -50.27
CA ALA A 532 -17.31 -8.35 -49.98
C ALA A 532 -17.54 -7.01 -49.25
N LEU A 533 -16.55 -6.48 -48.56
CA LEU A 533 -16.70 -5.21 -47.83
C LEU A 533 -16.36 -3.98 -48.69
N LEU A 534 -15.94 -4.17 -49.94
CA LEU A 534 -15.56 -3.09 -50.86
C LEU A 534 -16.78 -2.45 -51.55
N PRO A 535 -16.66 -1.19 -52.00
CA PRO A 535 -17.71 -0.54 -52.79
C PRO A 535 -18.04 -1.34 -54.06
N GLY A 536 -19.33 -1.61 -54.30
CA GLY A 536 -19.79 -2.32 -55.50
C GLY A 536 -19.98 -3.83 -55.31
N ALA A 537 -19.59 -4.39 -54.16
CA ALA A 537 -19.73 -5.81 -53.85
C ALA A 537 -21.19 -6.28 -53.82
N GLU A 538 -22.15 -5.40 -53.56
CA GLU A 538 -23.59 -5.66 -53.60
C GLU A 538 -24.06 -6.17 -54.97
N LYS A 539 -23.29 -5.87 -56.03
CA LYS A 539 -23.60 -6.25 -57.43
C LYS A 539 -23.18 -7.67 -57.75
N GLY A 540 -22.61 -8.38 -56.78
CA GLY A 540 -22.08 -9.72 -56.92
C GLY A 540 -20.55 -9.73 -57.03
N LEU A 541 -19.95 -10.82 -56.57
CA LEU A 541 -18.53 -11.11 -56.67
C LEU A 541 -18.33 -12.27 -57.64
N MET A 542 -17.47 -12.10 -58.63
CA MET A 542 -17.13 -13.17 -59.57
C MET A 542 -15.74 -13.72 -59.26
N ILE A 543 -15.69 -15.01 -58.92
CA ILE A 543 -14.42 -15.72 -58.74
C ILE A 543 -13.93 -16.19 -60.09
N THR A 544 -12.77 -15.70 -60.51
CA THR A 544 -12.11 -16.11 -61.76
C THR A 544 -10.82 -16.87 -61.43
N ALA A 545 -10.60 -17.98 -62.13
CA ALA A 545 -9.34 -18.71 -62.03
C ALA A 545 -8.25 -17.92 -62.76
N THR A 546 -7.11 -17.71 -62.10
CA THR A 546 -5.92 -17.16 -62.74
C THR A 546 -4.87 -18.24 -62.96
N ASP A 547 -4.04 -18.08 -63.99
CA ASP A 547 -2.95 -18.98 -64.32
C ASP A 547 -1.90 -18.97 -63.19
N LYS A 548 -2.07 -19.85 -62.19
CA LYS A 548 -1.12 -20.31 -61.13
C LYS A 548 -1.82 -20.84 -59.85
N ASN A 549 -2.96 -21.53 -59.95
CA ASN A 549 -3.75 -21.96 -58.76
C ASN A 549 -4.14 -20.80 -57.82
N LYS A 550 -4.29 -19.58 -58.36
CA LYS A 550 -4.72 -18.40 -57.60
C LYS A 550 -6.11 -17.97 -58.07
N LEU A 551 -6.94 -17.53 -57.14
CA LEU A 551 -8.25 -16.98 -57.42
C LEU A 551 -8.14 -15.46 -57.54
N ALA A 552 -8.72 -14.87 -58.58
CA ALA A 552 -8.97 -13.43 -58.66
C ALA A 552 -10.46 -13.17 -58.44
N ILE A 553 -10.76 -12.07 -57.76
CA ILE A 553 -12.13 -11.63 -57.46
C ILE A 553 -12.39 -10.38 -58.29
N ALA A 554 -13.46 -10.42 -59.10
CA ALA A 554 -13.89 -9.33 -59.98
C ALA A 554 -15.29 -8.86 -59.63
#